data_AF-A0A4Y2BTU6-F1
#
_entry.id   AF-A0A4Y2BTU6-F1
#
_cell.length_a   1.000
_cell.length_b   1.000
_cell.length_c   1.000
_cell.angle_alpha   90.00
_cell.angle_beta   90.00
_cell.angle_gamma   90.00
#
_symmetry.space_group_name_H-M   'P 1'
#
loop_
_entity.id
_entity.type
_entity.pdbx_description
1 polymer ?
#
loop_
_entity_poly.entity_id
_entity_poly.type
_entity_poly.pdbx_seq_one_letter_code
_entity_poly.pdbx_strand_id
1 'polypeptide(L)'
;MPWHDVGLFVQGRIARDIARHFILRWNHAKAEVCPRDSSYPYLMPKAYADLGDNVPPVLGDNISGTIFRAECQVLRSLSHWSGGISVAECSIQEAYIGIIQESKHFLYIENQFFVTQPSGVNNIFNGIADALCKRILKAHRNKSPFHVYVVLPLLPAFEGELGTGTGTCIQAVSYWNYKSICRGPTSLYEMLSRDMEDPSQYISFCGLRTHGLLNYKLVTELVYVHSKLLIADDQVAIIGSANINDRSLLGGRDSEIAVVVRDTQFLEKEEGRPHEAGRFCYSLRNAIFREHLGLMKSSRFHVELRDPSSRKFFKGVWAKTAINNTKIYEEVFHCIPSDNAHTFRELKALQSVPNLASANPEEATKRLKEIRGYLVLFPFFFLCDEKLVPTLYTKEGFLPAYVWT
;
A
#
# COMPACT_ATOMS: atom_id res chain seq x y z
N MET A 1 -17.58 -3.13 -4.09
CA MET A 1 -16.35 -2.67 -3.43
C MET A 1 -15.56 -1.77 -4.40
N PRO A 2 -15.36 -0.48 -4.08
CA PRO A 2 -14.49 0.41 -4.86
C PRO A 2 -13.03 -0.07 -4.88
N TRP A 3 -12.29 0.29 -5.94
CA TRP A 3 -10.89 -0.11 -6.17
C TRP A 3 -10.00 1.12 -6.24
N HIS A 4 -9.00 1.21 -5.36
CA HIS A 4 -7.98 2.26 -5.33
C HIS A 4 -6.63 1.68 -5.72
N ASP A 5 -5.99 2.26 -6.73
CA ASP A 5 -4.73 1.75 -7.28
C ASP A 5 -3.90 2.87 -7.90
N VAL A 6 -2.61 2.60 -8.11
CA VAL A 6 -1.65 3.56 -8.68
C VAL A 6 -0.94 2.91 -9.86
N GLY A 7 -1.09 3.53 -11.04
CA GLY A 7 -0.36 3.18 -12.25
C GLY A 7 0.69 4.21 -12.61
N LEU A 8 1.69 3.80 -13.39
CA LEU A 8 2.71 4.69 -13.95
C LEU A 8 2.76 4.54 -15.46
N PHE A 9 2.71 5.67 -16.16
CA PHE A 9 3.01 5.76 -17.57
C PHE A 9 4.43 6.30 -17.77
N VAL A 10 5.23 5.64 -18.62
CA VAL A 10 6.62 6.05 -18.90
C VAL A 10 6.92 6.05 -20.40
N GLN A 11 7.91 6.86 -20.80
CA GLN A 11 8.30 7.07 -22.20
C GLN A 11 9.82 7.01 -22.39
N GLY A 12 10.26 6.69 -23.60
CA GLY A 12 11.68 6.73 -23.97
C GLY A 12 12.46 5.49 -23.56
N ARG A 13 13.68 5.67 -23.04
CA ARG A 13 14.62 4.58 -22.70
C ARG A 13 14.02 3.58 -21.72
N ILE A 14 13.36 4.08 -20.67
CA ILE A 14 12.73 3.27 -19.63
C ILE A 14 11.63 2.36 -20.18
N ALA A 15 10.85 2.81 -21.18
CA ALA A 15 9.83 1.98 -21.82
C ALA A 15 10.47 0.81 -22.59
N ARG A 16 11.70 0.99 -23.11
CA ARG A 16 12.46 -0.10 -23.73
C ARG A 16 13.00 -1.09 -22.70
N ASP A 17 13.37 -0.64 -21.52
CA ASP A 17 13.76 -1.55 -20.42
C ASP A 17 12.59 -2.46 -20.02
N ILE A 18 11.38 -1.89 -19.92
CA ILE A 18 10.14 -2.66 -19.70
C ILE A 18 9.89 -3.63 -20.87
N ALA A 19 10.05 -3.18 -22.12
CA ALA A 19 9.91 -4.05 -23.28
C ALA A 19 10.93 -5.20 -23.28
N ARG A 20 12.17 -4.95 -22.84
CA ARG A 20 13.20 -6.00 -22.71
C ARG A 20 12.81 -7.04 -21.66
N HIS A 21 12.21 -6.62 -20.54
CA HIS A 21 11.64 -7.57 -19.57
C HIS A 21 10.55 -8.45 -20.22
N PHE A 22 9.63 -7.85 -20.97
CA PHE A 22 8.59 -8.61 -21.69
C PHE A 22 9.18 -9.59 -22.70
N ILE A 23 10.11 -9.14 -23.54
CA ILE A 23 10.77 -9.96 -24.57
C ILE A 23 11.51 -11.14 -23.97
N LEU A 24 12.23 -10.92 -22.85
CA LEU A 24 12.91 -11.99 -22.13
C LEU A 24 11.92 -13.09 -21.73
N ARG A 25 10.82 -12.73 -21.06
CA ARG A 25 9.81 -13.68 -20.58
C ARG A 25 9.07 -14.37 -21.72
N TRP A 26 8.71 -13.63 -22.77
CA TRP A 26 8.06 -14.19 -23.96
C TRP A 26 8.94 -15.25 -24.63
N ASN A 27 10.21 -14.92 -24.89
CA ASN A 27 11.14 -15.85 -25.54
C ASN A 27 11.43 -17.06 -24.65
N HIS A 28 11.52 -16.88 -23.34
CA HIS A 28 11.67 -17.97 -22.38
C HIS A 28 10.45 -18.92 -22.40
N ALA A 29 9.23 -18.39 -22.24
CA ALA A 29 8.00 -19.19 -22.28
C ALA A 29 7.82 -19.92 -23.62
N LYS A 30 8.14 -19.25 -24.74
CA LYS A 30 8.12 -19.87 -26.07
C LYS A 30 9.11 -21.04 -26.14
N ALA A 31 10.34 -20.85 -25.67
CA ALA A 31 11.36 -21.88 -25.71
C ALA A 31 10.96 -23.13 -24.91
N GLU A 32 10.23 -22.95 -23.81
CA GLU A 32 9.74 -24.04 -22.97
C GLU A 32 8.52 -24.75 -23.55
N VAL A 33 7.54 -24.00 -24.07
CA VAL A 33 6.22 -24.56 -24.44
C VAL A 33 6.11 -24.88 -25.92
N CYS A 34 6.58 -24.01 -26.80
CA CYS A 34 6.35 -24.12 -28.26
C CYS A 34 7.54 -23.59 -29.10
N PRO A 35 8.74 -24.18 -28.96
CA PRO A 35 9.97 -23.63 -29.54
C PRO A 35 9.97 -23.56 -31.07
N ARG A 36 9.22 -24.42 -31.75
CA ARG A 36 9.18 -24.57 -33.22
C ARG A 36 7.94 -23.96 -33.88
N ASP A 37 6.96 -23.49 -33.11
CA ASP A 37 5.71 -22.93 -33.66
C ASP A 37 5.97 -21.52 -34.21
N SER A 38 5.85 -21.33 -35.52
CA SER A 38 6.05 -20.03 -36.18
C SER A 38 4.94 -19.02 -35.90
N SER A 39 3.79 -19.46 -35.39
CA SER A 39 2.65 -18.59 -35.03
C SER A 39 2.97 -17.66 -33.88
N TYR A 40 3.94 -18.05 -33.04
CA TYR A 40 4.46 -17.25 -31.94
C TYR A 40 5.92 -16.87 -32.25
N PRO A 41 6.21 -15.69 -32.80
CA PRO A 41 7.58 -15.32 -33.18
C PRO A 41 8.45 -15.07 -31.94
N TYR A 42 9.76 -15.35 -32.04
CA TYR A 42 10.71 -14.80 -31.08
C TYR A 42 10.78 -13.28 -31.24
N LEU A 43 10.82 -12.56 -30.13
CA LEU A 43 10.86 -11.11 -30.11
C LEU A 43 12.30 -10.61 -29.96
N MET A 44 12.59 -9.47 -30.58
CA MET A 44 13.90 -8.81 -30.52
C MET A 44 13.77 -7.40 -29.96
N PRO A 45 14.68 -6.99 -29.06
CA PRO A 45 14.61 -5.66 -28.47
C PRO A 45 15.02 -4.58 -29.49
N LYS A 46 14.33 -3.43 -29.45
CA LYS A 46 14.70 -2.27 -30.28
C LYS A 46 15.95 -1.58 -29.73
N ALA A 47 16.92 -1.28 -30.59
CA ALA A 47 18.23 -0.72 -30.22
C ALA A 47 18.15 0.74 -29.73
N TYR A 48 18.70 1.06 -28.55
CA TYR A 48 18.60 2.38 -27.88
C TYR A 48 19.05 3.58 -28.73
N ALA A 49 19.85 3.38 -29.77
CA ALA A 49 20.35 4.43 -30.66
C ALA A 49 19.22 5.19 -31.39
N ASP A 50 18.12 4.51 -31.73
CA ASP A 50 16.99 5.10 -32.47
C ASP A 50 15.95 5.80 -31.56
N LEU A 51 16.37 6.26 -30.38
CA LEU A 51 15.56 7.13 -29.54
C LEU A 51 15.92 8.57 -29.88
N GLY A 52 15.35 9.12 -30.94
CA GLY A 52 15.33 10.57 -31.09
C GLY A 52 14.61 11.22 -29.89
N ASP A 53 14.72 12.53 -29.73
CA ASP A 53 13.98 13.30 -28.70
C ASP A 53 12.46 13.19 -28.85
N ASN A 54 12.00 12.74 -30.01
CA ASN A 54 10.60 12.49 -30.33
C ASN A 54 10.21 11.05 -29.97
N VAL A 55 9.93 10.81 -28.69
CA VAL A 55 8.95 9.76 -28.38
C VAL A 55 7.65 10.22 -29.02
N PRO A 56 7.04 9.43 -29.93
CA PRO A 56 5.77 9.84 -30.53
C PRO A 56 4.81 10.19 -29.39
N PRO A 57 4.00 11.26 -29.51
CA PRO A 57 2.83 11.41 -28.67
C PRO A 57 1.90 10.26 -29.04
N VAL A 58 2.17 9.06 -28.50
CA VAL A 58 1.34 7.85 -28.65
C VAL A 58 -0.04 8.10 -28.04
N LEU A 59 -0.16 9.17 -27.27
CA LEU A 59 -1.32 9.57 -26.52
C LEU A 59 -1.73 10.93 -27.09
N GLY A 60 -2.77 10.95 -27.93
CA GLY A 60 -3.32 12.18 -28.50
C GLY A 60 -3.99 13.08 -27.44
N ASP A 61 -4.82 14.01 -27.88
CA ASP A 61 -5.51 15.04 -27.06
C ASP A 61 -6.39 14.50 -25.90
N ASN A 62 -6.51 13.18 -25.74
CA ASN A 62 -7.38 12.51 -24.77
C ASN A 62 -6.72 12.19 -23.42
N ILE A 63 -5.45 12.53 -23.20
CA ILE A 63 -4.84 12.45 -21.86
C ILE A 63 -4.90 13.80 -21.16
N SER A 64 -5.74 13.86 -20.14
CA SER A 64 -5.66 14.88 -19.09
C SER A 64 -4.54 14.50 -18.11
N GLY A 65 -3.47 15.31 -18.01
CA GLY A 65 -2.40 15.06 -17.05
C GLY A 65 -1.17 15.94 -17.25
N THR A 66 -0.21 15.85 -16.34
CA THR A 66 1.08 16.52 -16.45
C THR A 66 2.18 15.47 -16.58
N ILE A 67 3.03 15.61 -17.61
CA ILE A 67 4.23 14.78 -17.78
C ILE A 67 5.39 15.48 -17.09
N PHE A 68 6.17 14.72 -16.32
CA PHE A 68 7.34 15.21 -15.60
C PHE A 68 8.61 14.58 -16.15
N ARG A 69 9.71 15.34 -16.17
CA ARG A 69 11.04 14.76 -16.42
C ARG A 69 11.61 14.25 -15.10
N ALA A 70 11.93 12.97 -15.06
CA ALA A 70 12.51 12.30 -13.91
C ALA A 70 13.54 11.27 -14.37
N GLU A 71 14.44 10.91 -13.46
CA GLU A 71 15.28 9.74 -13.62
C GLU A 71 14.45 8.52 -13.24
N CYS A 72 14.41 7.52 -14.11
CA CYS A 72 13.65 6.30 -13.89
C CYS A 72 14.56 5.07 -14.00
N GLN A 73 14.31 4.08 -13.16
CA GLN A 73 14.99 2.78 -13.21
C GLN A 73 13.95 1.65 -13.10
N VAL A 74 13.94 0.72 -14.05
CA VAL A 74 13.12 -0.50 -13.96
C VAL A 74 13.75 -1.45 -12.95
N LEU A 75 12.90 -2.00 -12.09
CA LEU A 75 13.22 -3.03 -11.12
C LEU A 75 12.32 -4.25 -11.36
N ARG A 76 12.76 -5.42 -10.93
CA ARG A 76 11.98 -6.65 -11.05
C ARG A 76 12.26 -7.64 -9.92
N SER A 77 11.26 -8.46 -9.67
CA SER A 77 11.41 -9.76 -8.99
C SER A 77 11.30 -10.81 -10.07
N LEU A 78 12.38 -11.56 -10.34
CA LEU A 78 12.42 -12.54 -11.43
C LEU A 78 13.39 -13.66 -11.07
N SER A 79 13.14 -14.87 -11.55
CA SER A 79 14.05 -15.99 -11.36
C SER A 79 14.01 -16.95 -12.54
N HIS A 80 14.66 -18.11 -12.40
CA HIS A 80 14.77 -19.09 -13.47
C HIS A 80 13.40 -19.53 -14.00
N TRP A 81 12.45 -19.86 -13.11
CA TRP A 81 11.14 -20.38 -13.52
C TRP A 81 10.26 -19.36 -14.23
N SER A 82 10.46 -18.06 -13.95
CA SER A 82 9.56 -17.00 -14.42
C SER A 82 10.12 -16.19 -15.59
N GLY A 83 11.44 -16.25 -15.83
CA GLY A 83 12.10 -15.50 -16.90
C GLY A 83 13.44 -16.07 -17.36
N GLY A 84 13.79 -17.31 -17.01
CA GLY A 84 14.95 -18.02 -17.53
C GLY A 84 16.31 -17.49 -17.07
N ILE A 85 16.37 -16.65 -16.03
CA ILE A 85 17.64 -16.11 -15.51
C ILE A 85 18.27 -17.08 -14.51
N SER A 86 19.60 -17.15 -14.47
CA SER A 86 20.34 -18.10 -13.61
C SER A 86 20.37 -17.68 -12.14
N VAL A 87 20.42 -16.38 -11.87
CA VAL A 87 20.40 -15.81 -10.51
C VAL A 87 19.11 -15.04 -10.35
N ALA A 88 18.37 -15.31 -9.26
CA ALA A 88 17.15 -14.58 -8.95
C ALA A 88 17.46 -13.09 -8.73
N GLU A 89 16.71 -12.23 -9.39
CA GLU A 89 16.78 -10.79 -9.19
C GLU A 89 15.72 -10.35 -8.19
N CYS A 90 16.12 -9.57 -7.19
CA CYS A 90 15.27 -9.00 -6.16
C CYS A 90 15.47 -7.47 -6.06
N SER A 91 15.70 -6.81 -7.20
CA SER A 91 16.04 -5.38 -7.26
C SER A 91 14.92 -4.47 -6.71
N ILE A 92 13.67 -4.95 -6.70
CA ILE A 92 12.55 -4.27 -6.02
C ILE A 92 12.77 -4.22 -4.51
N GLN A 93 13.11 -5.36 -3.89
CA GLN A 93 13.37 -5.45 -2.45
C GLN A 93 14.53 -4.55 -2.03
N GLU A 94 15.63 -4.62 -2.78
CA GLU A 94 16.83 -3.81 -2.54
C GLU A 94 16.51 -2.32 -2.58
N ALA A 95 15.73 -1.88 -3.58
CA ALA A 95 15.32 -0.48 -3.70
C ALA A 95 14.39 -0.04 -2.55
N TYR A 96 13.42 -0.88 -2.15
CA TYR A 96 12.56 -0.60 -1.01
C TYR A 96 13.39 -0.38 0.27
N ILE A 97 14.31 -1.31 0.57
CA ILE A 97 15.17 -1.21 1.76
C ILE A 97 16.06 0.03 1.70
N GLY A 98 16.73 0.26 0.56
CA GLY A 98 17.62 1.41 0.38
C GLY A 98 16.90 2.74 0.58
N ILE A 99 15.75 2.92 -0.09
CA ILE A 99 14.97 4.17 0.01
C ILE A 99 14.44 4.39 1.43
N ILE A 100 13.96 3.34 2.11
CA ILE A 100 13.52 3.45 3.51
C ILE A 100 14.67 3.92 4.40
N GLN A 101 15.85 3.31 4.26
CA GLN A 101 17.02 3.63 5.10
C GLN A 101 17.58 5.03 4.84
N GLU A 102 17.52 5.50 3.59
CA GLU A 102 18.03 6.81 3.16
C GLU A 102 17.07 7.97 3.38
N SER A 103 15.77 7.70 3.53
CA SER A 103 14.74 8.72 3.77
C SER A 103 15.08 9.64 4.94
N LYS A 104 14.58 10.88 4.95
CA LYS A 104 14.97 11.93 5.90
C LYS A 104 13.79 12.50 6.67
N HIS A 105 12.64 12.67 6.01
CA HIS A 105 11.52 13.46 6.49
C HIS A 105 10.23 12.65 6.62
N PHE A 106 9.87 11.84 5.61
CA PHE A 106 8.70 10.98 5.72
C PHE A 106 8.72 9.84 4.71
N LEU A 107 7.92 8.82 4.99
CA LEU A 107 7.56 7.77 4.06
C LEU A 107 6.05 7.72 3.92
N TYR A 108 5.57 7.60 2.68
CA TYR A 108 4.17 7.31 2.38
C TYR A 108 4.10 5.98 1.63
N ILE A 109 3.32 5.04 2.16
CA ILE A 109 3.20 3.67 1.65
C ILE A 109 1.72 3.36 1.45
N GLU A 110 1.36 2.99 0.23
CA GLU A 110 0.10 2.28 -0.03
C GLU A 110 0.45 0.88 -0.50
N ASN A 111 -0.08 -0.13 0.18
CA ASN A 111 0.15 -1.51 -0.23
C ASN A 111 -1.06 -2.39 0.05
N GLN A 112 -1.30 -3.37 -0.82
CA GLN A 112 -2.35 -4.37 -0.62
C GLN A 112 -2.04 -5.30 0.56
N PHE A 113 -0.76 -5.58 0.80
CA PHE A 113 -0.31 -6.44 1.89
C PHE A 113 0.79 -5.76 2.69
N PHE A 114 0.87 -6.10 3.97
CA PHE A 114 1.96 -5.68 4.84
C PHE A 114 2.44 -6.89 5.64
N VAL A 115 3.03 -7.86 4.94
CA VAL A 115 3.56 -9.10 5.50
C VAL A 115 5.08 -9.01 5.57
N THR A 116 5.58 -8.62 6.75
CA THR A 116 7.00 -8.39 6.99
C THR A 116 7.37 -8.57 8.45
N GLN A 117 8.60 -9.06 8.67
CA GLN A 117 9.21 -9.31 9.97
C GLN A 117 10.71 -9.07 9.84
N PRO A 118 11.46 -9.07 10.95
CA PRO A 118 12.91 -9.18 10.88
C PRO A 118 13.32 -10.36 9.99
N SER A 119 14.31 -10.15 9.12
CA SER A 119 14.68 -11.16 8.13
C SER A 119 15.10 -12.47 8.81
N GLY A 120 14.52 -13.59 8.36
CA GLY A 120 14.70 -14.94 8.91
C GLY A 120 13.72 -15.32 10.03
N VAL A 121 12.95 -14.37 10.58
CA VAL A 121 11.98 -14.66 11.65
C VAL A 121 10.68 -15.20 11.06
N ASN A 122 10.15 -16.29 11.63
CA ASN A 122 8.93 -16.97 11.15
C ASN A 122 8.98 -17.35 9.65
N ASN A 123 10.17 -17.61 9.10
CA ASN A 123 10.41 -17.85 7.66
C ASN A 123 10.00 -16.68 6.75
N ILE A 124 10.01 -15.45 7.25
CA ILE A 124 9.87 -14.22 6.47
C ILE A 124 11.26 -13.63 6.23
N PHE A 125 11.61 -13.30 4.99
CA PHE A 125 12.97 -12.88 4.63
C PHE A 125 13.08 -11.47 4.04
N ASN A 126 11.95 -10.82 3.66
CA ASN A 126 11.99 -9.56 2.93
C ASN A 126 12.67 -8.38 3.64
N GLY A 127 12.71 -8.36 4.98
CA GLY A 127 13.47 -7.36 5.76
C GLY A 127 12.91 -5.93 5.75
N ILE A 128 11.70 -5.71 5.24
CA ILE A 128 11.06 -4.37 5.25
C ILE A 128 10.80 -3.89 6.68
N ALA A 129 10.39 -4.78 7.60
CA ALA A 129 10.21 -4.45 9.02
C ALA A 129 11.51 -3.94 9.67
N ASP A 130 12.65 -4.59 9.37
CA ASP A 130 13.96 -4.17 9.88
C ASP A 130 14.33 -2.78 9.37
N ALA A 131 14.11 -2.51 8.09
CA ALA A 131 14.41 -1.22 7.47
C ALA A 131 13.57 -0.10 8.11
N LEU A 132 12.25 -0.32 8.26
CA LEU A 132 11.34 0.64 8.88
C LEU A 132 11.69 0.87 10.37
N CYS A 133 11.88 -0.20 11.13
CA CYS A 133 12.23 -0.13 12.54
C CYS A 133 13.52 0.66 12.75
N LYS A 134 14.61 0.27 12.07
CA LYS A 134 15.90 0.98 12.15
C LYS A 134 15.76 2.45 11.78
N ARG A 135 14.98 2.77 10.74
CA ARG A 135 14.80 4.14 10.29
C ARG A 135 14.03 4.98 11.28
N ILE A 136 12.92 4.47 11.83
CA ILE A 136 12.11 5.17 12.83
C ILE A 136 12.91 5.38 14.12
N LEU A 137 13.60 4.34 14.61
CA LEU A 137 14.45 4.45 15.80
C LEU A 137 15.58 5.47 15.64
N LYS A 138 16.18 5.56 14.43
CA LYS A 138 17.16 6.61 14.11
C LYS A 138 16.55 8.01 14.25
N ALA A 139 15.33 8.23 13.74
CA ALA A 139 14.64 9.52 13.91
C ALA A 139 14.31 9.80 15.38
N HIS A 140 13.88 8.79 16.12
CA HIS A 140 13.55 8.92 17.54
C HIS A 140 14.76 9.35 18.37
N ARG A 141 15.87 8.64 18.22
CA ARG A 141 17.14 8.94 18.91
C ARG A 141 17.65 10.34 18.57
N ASN A 142 17.48 10.76 17.31
CA ASN A 142 17.90 12.09 16.85
C ASN A 142 16.86 13.20 17.14
N LYS A 143 15.69 12.86 17.68
CA LYS A 143 14.55 13.79 17.86
C LYS A 143 14.19 14.55 16.58
N SER A 144 14.41 13.94 15.42
CA SER A 144 14.14 14.55 14.12
C SER A 144 12.67 14.33 13.72
N PRO A 145 12.00 15.32 13.09
CA PRO A 145 10.66 15.13 12.54
C PRO A 145 10.70 14.07 11.44
N PHE A 146 10.06 12.92 11.69
CA PHE A 146 9.95 11.82 10.74
C PHE A 146 8.63 11.09 10.94
N HIS A 147 7.87 10.88 9.87
CA HIS A 147 6.60 10.16 9.95
C HIS A 147 6.46 9.14 8.82
N VAL A 148 5.88 7.99 9.13
CA VAL A 148 5.56 6.93 8.19
C VAL A 148 4.05 6.77 8.11
N TYR A 149 3.51 6.93 6.91
CA TYR A 149 2.11 6.77 6.61
C TYR A 149 1.92 5.45 5.88
N VAL A 150 1.15 4.53 6.44
CA VAL A 150 0.84 3.25 5.81
C VAL A 150 -0.67 3.15 5.59
N VAL A 151 -1.08 2.98 4.34
CA VAL A 151 -2.48 2.79 3.94
C VAL A 151 -2.64 1.39 3.37
N LEU A 152 -3.53 0.61 3.99
CA LEU A 152 -3.79 -0.80 3.67
C LEU A 152 -5.28 -1.01 3.39
N PRO A 153 -5.66 -2.08 2.66
CA PRO A 153 -7.06 -2.47 2.62
C PRO A 153 -7.49 -2.91 4.02
N LEU A 154 -8.68 -2.47 4.47
CA LEU A 154 -9.19 -2.81 5.80
C LEU A 154 -9.36 -4.33 5.99
N LEU A 155 -9.77 -5.03 4.93
CA LEU A 155 -9.81 -6.48 4.88
C LEU A 155 -9.18 -6.96 3.57
N PRO A 156 -8.50 -8.11 3.55
CA PRO A 156 -8.08 -8.77 2.33
C PRO A 156 -9.27 -9.08 1.40
N ALA A 157 -9.17 -8.80 0.09
CA ALA A 157 -10.24 -9.11 -0.86
C ALA A 157 -10.17 -10.56 -1.34
N PHE A 158 -10.66 -11.47 -0.51
CA PHE A 158 -10.97 -12.85 -0.90
C PHE A 158 -12.46 -13.09 -0.77
N GLU A 159 -13.00 -13.96 -1.61
CA GLU A 159 -14.37 -14.43 -1.46
C GLU A 159 -14.51 -15.22 -0.15
N GLY A 160 -15.56 -14.95 0.61
CA GLY A 160 -15.85 -15.65 1.86
C GLY A 160 -16.36 -14.74 2.96
N GLU A 161 -16.98 -15.35 3.98
CA GLU A 161 -17.47 -14.63 5.15
C GLU A 161 -16.53 -14.84 6.33
N LEU A 162 -16.08 -13.75 6.93
CA LEU A 162 -15.16 -13.76 8.06
C LEU A 162 -15.77 -14.52 9.25
N GLY A 163 -15.05 -15.52 9.77
CA GLY A 163 -15.51 -16.34 10.89
C GLY A 163 -16.24 -17.61 10.47
N THR A 164 -16.40 -17.81 9.15
CA THR A 164 -16.91 -19.05 8.56
C THR A 164 -15.77 -19.82 7.86
N GLY A 165 -16.04 -21.08 7.48
CA GLY A 165 -15.06 -21.88 6.73
C GLY A 165 -14.70 -21.31 5.35
N THR A 166 -15.55 -20.45 4.76
CA THR A 166 -15.25 -19.79 3.48
C THR A 166 -14.32 -18.60 3.65
N GLY A 167 -14.22 -18.02 4.84
CA GLY A 167 -13.37 -16.86 5.15
C GLY A 167 -11.93 -17.20 5.55
N THR A 168 -11.49 -18.45 5.42
CA THR A 168 -10.18 -18.90 5.92
C THR A 168 -9.00 -18.15 5.30
N CYS A 169 -9.07 -17.81 4.00
CA CYS A 169 -8.05 -17.00 3.33
C CYS A 169 -7.96 -15.58 3.91
N ILE A 170 -9.11 -14.96 4.21
CA ILE A 170 -9.20 -13.63 4.82
C ILE A 170 -8.53 -13.67 6.19
N GLN A 171 -8.80 -14.70 6.99
CA GLN A 171 -8.20 -14.89 8.31
C GLN A 171 -6.68 -15.11 8.22
N ALA A 172 -6.22 -15.98 7.31
CA ALA A 172 -4.80 -16.30 7.14
C ALA A 172 -3.97 -15.07 6.77
N VAL A 173 -4.45 -14.27 5.82
CA VAL A 173 -3.76 -13.02 5.43
C VAL A 173 -3.85 -11.98 6.54
N SER A 174 -5.01 -11.84 7.19
CA SER A 174 -5.18 -10.92 8.31
C SER A 174 -4.23 -11.26 9.47
N TYR A 175 -4.04 -12.55 9.76
CA TYR A 175 -3.06 -13.02 10.73
C TYR A 175 -1.66 -12.49 10.43
N TRP A 176 -1.18 -12.64 9.19
CA TRP A 176 0.17 -12.20 8.81
C TRP A 176 0.31 -10.68 8.77
N ASN A 177 -0.71 -9.95 8.33
CA ASN A 177 -0.73 -8.49 8.43
C ASN A 177 -0.63 -8.06 9.91
N TYR A 178 -1.48 -8.59 10.79
CA TYR A 178 -1.44 -8.23 12.22
C TYR A 178 -0.13 -8.63 12.89
N LYS A 179 0.41 -9.81 12.57
CA LYS A 179 1.70 -10.26 13.10
C LYS A 179 2.86 -9.36 12.68
N SER A 180 2.74 -8.74 11.51
CA SER A 180 3.70 -7.77 10.98
C SER A 180 3.55 -6.40 11.64
N ILE A 181 2.31 -5.97 11.89
CA ILE A 181 2.01 -4.64 12.41
C ILE A 181 2.16 -4.60 13.93
N CYS A 182 1.34 -5.34 14.68
CA CYS A 182 1.14 -5.15 16.12
C CYS A 182 1.00 -6.41 16.99
N ARG A 183 1.00 -7.63 16.43
CA ARG A 183 0.80 -8.86 17.20
C ARG A 183 2.07 -9.68 17.35
N GLY A 184 2.55 -9.77 18.59
CA GLY A 184 3.70 -10.58 18.98
C GLY A 184 5.01 -9.79 19.01
N PRO A 185 6.05 -10.34 19.66
CA PRO A 185 7.25 -9.60 20.05
C PRO A 185 8.08 -9.11 18.86
N THR A 186 7.87 -9.68 17.67
CA THR A 186 8.60 -9.38 16.43
C THR A 186 7.81 -8.50 15.48
N SER A 187 6.60 -8.07 15.87
CA SER A 187 5.81 -7.08 15.12
C SER A 187 6.47 -5.70 15.15
N LEU A 188 6.19 -4.88 14.15
CA LEU A 188 6.81 -3.55 14.02
C LEU A 188 6.53 -2.66 15.24
N TYR A 189 5.29 -2.62 15.72
CA TYR A 189 4.94 -1.84 16.92
C TYR A 189 5.70 -2.34 18.14
N GLU A 190 5.70 -3.65 18.42
CA GLU A 190 6.41 -4.20 19.58
C GLU A 190 7.93 -3.99 19.50
N MET A 191 8.52 -4.06 18.31
CA MET A 191 9.93 -3.74 18.13
C MET A 191 10.25 -2.27 18.42
N LEU A 192 9.37 -1.36 18.00
CA LEU A 192 9.53 0.07 18.30
C LEU A 192 9.33 0.34 19.80
N SER A 193 8.31 -0.24 20.42
CA SER A 193 7.97 -0.05 21.84
C SER A 193 9.08 -0.41 22.83
N ARG A 194 10.11 -1.16 22.39
CA ARG A 194 11.30 -1.47 23.20
C ARG A 194 12.19 -0.26 23.44
N ASP A 195 12.21 0.69 22.51
CA ASP A 195 13.07 1.88 22.52
C ASP A 195 12.27 3.19 22.63
N MET A 196 10.93 3.16 22.49
CA MET A 196 10.06 4.34 22.60
C MET A 196 8.73 4.03 23.27
N GLU A 197 8.16 5.01 23.98
CA GLU A 197 6.88 4.85 24.69
C GLU A 197 5.68 4.79 23.75
N ASP A 198 5.69 5.57 22.67
CA ASP A 198 4.54 5.74 21.78
C ASP A 198 4.96 5.72 20.29
N PRO A 199 4.97 4.53 19.66
CA PRO A 199 5.24 4.40 18.23
C PRO A 199 4.27 5.16 17.33
N SER A 200 3.05 5.45 17.79
CA SER A 200 2.06 6.18 16.99
C SER A 200 2.48 7.61 16.64
N GLN A 201 3.52 8.14 17.31
CA GLN A 201 4.10 9.44 16.98
C GLN A 201 4.96 9.42 15.70
N TYR A 202 5.38 8.24 15.23
CA TYR A 202 6.25 8.09 14.07
C TYR A 202 5.62 7.28 12.95
N ILE A 203 4.63 6.44 13.24
CA ILE A 203 3.97 5.61 12.22
C ILE A 203 2.46 5.54 12.43
N SER A 204 1.70 5.67 11.35
CA SER A 204 0.25 5.47 11.34
C SER A 204 -0.16 4.43 10.32
N PHE A 205 -1.04 3.51 10.73
CA PHE A 205 -1.72 2.58 9.84
C PHE A 205 -3.18 3.01 9.67
N CYS A 206 -3.58 3.18 8.41
CA CYS A 206 -4.91 3.59 8.03
C CYS A 206 -5.47 2.66 6.95
N GLY A 207 -6.78 2.68 6.77
CA GLY A 207 -7.44 2.15 5.59
C GLY A 207 -8.35 3.20 4.97
N LEU A 208 -9.10 2.78 3.95
CA LEU A 208 -10.03 3.65 3.23
C LEU A 208 -11.45 3.06 3.30
N ARG A 209 -12.45 3.92 3.51
CA ARG A 209 -13.87 3.56 3.56
C ARG A 209 -14.73 4.66 2.95
N THR A 210 -15.83 4.25 2.30
CA THR A 210 -16.82 5.17 1.76
C THR A 210 -18.24 4.75 2.13
N HIS A 211 -19.22 5.59 1.82
CA HIS A 211 -20.64 5.31 1.97
C HIS A 211 -21.44 5.87 0.79
N GLY A 212 -22.66 5.39 0.64
CA GLY A 212 -23.60 5.85 -0.37
C GLY A 212 -25.03 5.42 -0.07
N LEU A 213 -25.93 5.74 -0.99
CA LEU A 213 -27.30 5.27 -0.98
C LEU A 213 -27.47 4.18 -2.03
N LEU A 214 -27.96 3.01 -1.61
CA LEU A 214 -28.34 1.92 -2.50
C LEU A 214 -29.79 1.54 -2.23
N ASN A 215 -30.67 1.69 -3.23
CA ASN A 215 -32.11 1.46 -3.08
C ASN A 215 -32.70 2.17 -1.85
N TYR A 216 -32.38 3.45 -1.68
CA TYR A 216 -32.79 4.32 -0.56
C TYR A 216 -32.28 3.88 0.83
N LYS A 217 -31.39 2.89 0.91
CA LYS A 217 -30.73 2.48 2.15
C LYS A 217 -29.31 3.03 2.20
N LEU A 218 -28.92 3.56 3.36
CA LEU A 218 -27.55 3.93 3.62
C LEU A 218 -26.69 2.66 3.68
N VAL A 219 -25.61 2.64 2.90
CA VAL A 219 -24.66 1.54 2.85
C VAL A 219 -23.23 2.07 2.98
N THR A 220 -22.34 1.25 3.51
CA THR A 220 -20.90 1.53 3.55
C THR A 220 -20.11 0.37 2.97
N GLU A 221 -18.96 0.67 2.38
CA GLU A 221 -18.02 -0.34 1.93
C GLU A 221 -16.59 0.19 2.07
N LEU A 222 -15.64 -0.71 2.34
CA LEU A 222 -14.22 -0.38 2.30
C LEU A 222 -13.81 -0.03 0.86
N VAL A 223 -12.90 0.91 0.71
CA VAL A 223 -12.24 1.14 -0.57
C VAL A 223 -11.00 0.26 -0.60
N TYR A 224 -10.94 -0.64 -1.57
CA TYR A 224 -9.89 -1.65 -1.62
C TYR A 224 -8.59 -1.05 -2.14
N VAL A 225 -7.61 -0.92 -1.24
CA VAL A 225 -6.26 -0.42 -1.56
C VAL A 225 -5.48 -1.54 -2.23
N HIS A 226 -5.40 -1.48 -3.55
CA HIS A 226 -4.64 -2.41 -4.37
C HIS A 226 -3.30 -1.82 -4.83
N SER A 227 -3.03 -0.54 -4.57
CA SER A 227 -1.76 0.12 -4.83
C SER A 227 -0.55 -0.67 -4.33
N LYS A 228 0.60 -0.50 -4.99
CA LYS A 228 1.93 -0.87 -4.47
C LYS A 228 2.88 0.30 -4.69
N LEU A 229 2.75 1.27 -3.80
CA LEU A 229 3.38 2.58 -3.87
C LEU A 229 4.22 2.83 -2.62
N LEU A 230 5.43 3.35 -2.82
CA LEU A 230 6.22 4.01 -1.79
C LEU A 230 6.62 5.40 -2.29
N ILE A 231 6.47 6.43 -1.48
CA ILE A 231 7.01 7.79 -1.72
C ILE A 231 7.88 8.16 -0.52
N ALA A 232 9.09 8.63 -0.78
CA ALA A 232 10.02 9.13 0.23
C ALA A 232 10.33 10.61 -0.04
N ASP A 233 10.15 11.43 0.99
CA ASP A 233 10.59 12.83 1.06
C ASP A 233 10.15 13.72 -0.12
N ASP A 234 9.02 13.41 -0.76
CA ASP A 234 8.58 14.08 -2.00
C ASP A 234 9.67 14.15 -3.09
N GLN A 235 10.63 13.21 -3.12
CA GLN A 235 11.74 13.19 -4.10
C GLN A 235 11.89 11.87 -4.84
N VAL A 236 11.48 10.77 -4.22
CA VAL A 236 11.64 9.43 -4.77
C VAL A 236 10.34 8.65 -4.59
N ALA A 237 9.94 7.91 -5.63
CA ALA A 237 8.83 6.96 -5.54
C ALA A 237 9.19 5.60 -6.13
N ILE A 238 8.61 4.53 -5.57
CA ILE A 238 8.52 3.21 -6.20
C ILE A 238 7.06 2.98 -6.56
N ILE A 239 6.80 2.66 -7.83
CA ILE A 239 5.46 2.31 -8.33
C ILE A 239 5.57 0.99 -9.09
N GLY A 240 4.74 0.00 -8.79
CA GLY A 240 4.82 -1.30 -9.45
C GLY A 240 3.74 -2.29 -9.03
N SER A 241 4.02 -3.57 -9.22
CA SER A 241 3.13 -4.68 -8.88
C SER A 241 3.45 -5.36 -7.55
N ALA A 242 4.66 -5.15 -7.02
CA ALA A 242 5.18 -5.91 -5.88
C ALA A 242 4.57 -5.49 -4.54
N ASN A 243 3.90 -6.44 -3.89
CA ASN A 243 3.37 -6.26 -2.55
C ASN A 243 4.49 -6.28 -1.50
N ILE A 244 4.24 -5.74 -0.30
CA ILE A 244 5.13 -5.94 0.85
C ILE A 244 4.84 -7.33 1.43
N ASN A 245 5.43 -8.34 0.81
CA ASN A 245 5.40 -9.74 1.21
C ASN A 245 6.59 -10.48 0.54
N ASP A 246 6.96 -11.65 1.04
CA ASP A 246 8.06 -12.44 0.48
C ASP A 246 7.74 -12.95 -0.94
N ARG A 247 6.46 -13.26 -1.20
CA ARG A 247 5.95 -13.66 -2.53
C ARG A 247 6.37 -12.69 -3.64
N SER A 248 6.24 -11.39 -3.41
CA SER A 248 6.58 -10.36 -4.38
C SER A 248 8.04 -9.92 -4.30
N LEU A 249 8.69 -9.97 -3.12
CA LEU A 249 10.00 -9.30 -2.92
C LEU A 249 11.22 -10.21 -3.10
N LEU A 250 11.12 -11.52 -2.90
CA LEU A 250 12.31 -12.39 -2.90
C LEU A 250 12.82 -12.83 -4.29
N GLY A 251 12.11 -12.49 -5.38
CA GLY A 251 12.51 -12.85 -6.75
C GLY A 251 12.32 -14.33 -7.15
N GLY A 252 12.56 -15.24 -6.21
CA GLY A 252 12.38 -16.69 -6.40
C GLY A 252 10.94 -17.18 -6.38
N ARG A 253 9.98 -16.29 -6.08
CA ARG A 253 8.54 -16.56 -6.04
C ARG A 253 7.88 -15.86 -7.23
N ASP A 254 6.85 -15.03 -7.03
CA ASP A 254 6.11 -14.39 -8.11
C ASP A 254 7.00 -13.42 -8.91
N SER A 255 6.73 -13.32 -10.22
CA SER A 255 7.41 -12.33 -11.06
C SER A 255 6.75 -10.97 -10.93
N GLU A 256 7.52 -9.95 -10.58
CA GLU A 256 7.03 -8.59 -10.36
C GLU A 256 7.84 -7.57 -11.16
N ILE A 257 7.24 -6.40 -11.40
CA ILE A 257 7.92 -5.26 -12.02
C ILE A 257 7.59 -3.97 -11.26
N ALA A 258 8.57 -3.10 -11.12
CA ALA A 258 8.38 -1.77 -10.56
C ALA A 258 9.30 -0.77 -11.26
N VAL A 259 9.05 0.52 -11.04
CA VAL A 259 9.92 1.61 -11.46
C VAL A 259 10.22 2.47 -10.25
N VAL A 260 11.51 2.72 -10.00
CA VAL A 260 11.94 3.84 -9.16
C VAL A 260 11.92 5.09 -10.00
N VAL A 261 11.25 6.13 -9.52
CA VAL A 261 11.23 7.47 -10.10
C VAL A 261 11.93 8.42 -9.13
N ARG A 262 12.98 9.09 -9.58
CA ARG A 262 13.71 10.13 -8.85
C ARG A 262 13.52 11.46 -9.55
N ASP A 263 13.02 12.45 -8.83
CA ASP A 263 12.80 13.76 -9.41
C ASP A 263 14.12 14.42 -9.84
N THR A 264 14.09 15.05 -11.01
CA THR A 264 15.19 15.90 -11.52
C THR A 264 14.78 17.36 -11.61
N GLN A 265 13.48 17.63 -11.43
CA GLN A 265 12.90 18.95 -11.46
C GLN A 265 12.24 19.21 -10.11
N PHE A 266 12.62 20.30 -9.47
CA PHE A 266 12.14 20.61 -8.13
C PHE A 266 11.21 21.83 -8.15
N LEU A 267 10.36 21.92 -7.13
CA LEU A 267 9.54 23.08 -6.86
C LEU A 267 10.40 24.20 -6.27
N GLU A 268 10.01 25.45 -6.51
CA GLU A 268 10.67 26.59 -5.89
C GLU A 268 10.60 26.49 -4.36
N LYS A 269 11.63 27.04 -3.70
CA LYS A 269 11.74 27.05 -2.25
C LYS A 269 10.71 28.03 -1.69
N GLU A 270 9.62 27.49 -1.16
CA GLU A 270 8.56 28.26 -0.52
C GLU A 270 8.74 28.26 1.01
N GLU A 271 8.25 29.31 1.66
CA GLU A 271 8.16 29.37 3.12
C GLU A 271 7.22 28.26 3.65
N GLY A 272 7.71 27.49 4.63
CA GLY A 272 6.97 26.40 5.27
C GLY A 272 7.18 25.00 4.68
N ARG A 273 8.01 24.83 3.64
CA ARG A 273 8.44 23.49 3.18
C ARG A 273 9.78 23.10 3.84
N PRO A 274 9.86 21.96 4.55
CA PRO A 274 11.07 21.61 5.31
C PRO A 274 12.23 21.10 4.44
N HIS A 275 11.94 20.66 3.21
CA HIS A 275 12.93 20.15 2.27
C HIS A 275 12.55 20.50 0.82
N GLU A 276 13.52 20.36 -0.07
CA GLU A 276 13.30 20.46 -1.52
C GLU A 276 12.36 19.34 -1.98
N ALA A 277 11.34 19.66 -2.76
CA ALA A 277 10.34 18.70 -3.21
C ALA A 277 10.36 18.60 -4.73
N GLY A 278 10.45 17.36 -5.21
CA GLY A 278 10.40 17.00 -6.60
C GLY A 278 9.01 17.22 -7.19
N ARG A 279 8.93 17.68 -8.44
CA ARG A 279 7.66 18.02 -9.07
C ARG A 279 6.76 16.79 -9.23
N PHE A 280 7.30 15.64 -9.63
CA PHE A 280 6.53 14.41 -9.79
C PHE A 280 6.06 13.89 -8.44
N CYS A 281 6.99 13.58 -7.52
CA CYS A 281 6.66 12.93 -6.25
C CYS A 281 5.75 13.80 -5.38
N TYR A 282 6.02 15.11 -5.29
CA TYR A 282 5.12 16.05 -4.60
C TYR A 282 3.74 16.07 -5.23
N SER A 283 3.63 16.13 -6.57
CA SER A 283 2.33 16.19 -7.23
C SER A 283 1.50 14.92 -6.98
N LEU A 284 2.13 13.75 -7.05
CA LEU A 284 1.52 12.45 -6.79
C LEU A 284 1.03 12.36 -5.34
N ARG A 285 1.92 12.59 -4.38
CA ARG A 285 1.59 12.56 -2.94
C ARG A 285 0.48 13.55 -2.60
N ASN A 286 0.52 14.74 -3.18
CA ASN A 286 -0.47 15.78 -2.95
C ASN A 286 -1.83 15.46 -3.59
N ALA A 287 -1.86 14.79 -4.75
CA ALA A 287 -3.11 14.29 -5.32
C ALA A 287 -3.75 13.22 -4.42
N ILE A 288 -2.96 12.25 -3.98
CA ILE A 288 -3.41 11.16 -3.09
C ILE A 288 -3.89 11.72 -1.74
N PHE A 289 -3.13 12.62 -1.11
CA PHE A 289 -3.54 13.23 0.16
C PHE A 289 -4.83 14.03 -0.01
N ARG A 290 -5.04 14.67 -1.16
CA ARG A 290 -6.28 15.39 -1.41
C ARG A 290 -7.47 14.47 -1.56
N GLU A 291 -7.31 13.33 -2.21
CA GLU A 291 -8.33 12.30 -2.29
C GLU A 291 -8.70 11.79 -0.88
N HIS A 292 -7.71 11.25 -0.16
CA HIS A 292 -7.93 10.58 1.12
C HIS A 292 -8.46 11.50 2.22
N LEU A 293 -8.09 12.78 2.17
CA LEU A 293 -8.51 13.81 3.12
C LEU A 293 -9.69 14.66 2.61
N GLY A 294 -10.32 14.33 1.49
CA GLY A 294 -11.50 15.04 0.98
C GLY A 294 -11.25 16.52 0.65
N LEU A 295 -10.11 16.81 0.02
CA LEU A 295 -9.62 18.15 -0.36
C LEU A 295 -9.61 18.39 -1.87
N MET A 296 -10.40 17.62 -2.63
CA MET A 296 -10.59 17.85 -4.06
C MET A 296 -11.29 19.20 -4.32
N LYS A 297 -11.28 19.71 -5.56
CA LYS A 297 -11.61 21.11 -5.93
C LYS A 297 -12.94 21.68 -5.39
N SER A 298 -13.90 20.85 -5.01
CA SER A 298 -15.19 21.25 -4.41
C SER A 298 -15.17 21.32 -2.86
N SER A 299 -14.01 21.10 -2.24
CA SER A 299 -13.88 21.04 -0.78
C SER A 299 -14.01 22.42 -0.15
N ARG A 300 -14.80 22.50 0.93
CA ARG A 300 -14.91 23.68 1.80
C ARG A 300 -13.73 23.81 2.77
N PHE A 301 -12.83 22.83 2.79
CA PHE A 301 -11.72 22.76 3.73
C PHE A 301 -10.42 23.17 3.04
N HIS A 302 -9.68 24.08 3.67
CA HIS A 302 -8.33 24.43 3.26
C HIS A 302 -7.34 23.83 4.25
N VAL A 303 -6.52 22.91 3.76
CA VAL A 303 -5.43 22.31 4.54
C VAL A 303 -4.14 22.43 3.76
N GLU A 304 -3.11 22.90 4.44
CA GLU A 304 -1.75 22.95 3.91
C GLU A 304 -1.14 21.54 3.91
N LEU A 305 -0.87 21.04 2.72
CA LEU A 305 -0.24 19.73 2.50
C LEU A 305 1.27 19.87 2.22
N ARG A 306 1.89 20.99 2.62
CA ARG A 306 3.29 21.31 2.26
C ARG A 306 4.32 20.54 3.08
N ASP A 307 3.98 20.18 4.32
CA ASP A 307 4.89 19.48 5.24
C ASP A 307 4.25 18.22 5.84
N PRO A 308 4.39 17.08 5.14
CA PRO A 308 3.97 15.78 5.65
C PRO A 308 4.79 15.29 6.86
N SER A 309 5.95 15.87 7.17
CA SER A 309 6.77 15.48 8.32
C SER A 309 6.39 16.23 9.61
N SER A 310 5.61 17.30 9.50
CA SER A 310 5.21 18.10 10.66
C SER A 310 4.23 17.38 11.57
N ARG A 311 4.47 17.49 12.88
CA ARG A 311 3.55 16.98 13.91
C ARG A 311 2.17 17.65 13.84
N LYS A 312 2.12 18.91 13.39
CA LYS A 312 0.88 19.68 13.20
C LYS A 312 0.01 19.05 12.13
N PHE A 313 0.58 18.73 10.96
CA PHE A 313 -0.14 18.04 9.90
C PHE A 313 -0.53 16.62 10.35
N PHE A 314 0.43 15.85 10.85
CA PHE A 314 0.20 14.47 11.24
C PHE A 314 -0.91 14.32 12.29
N LYS A 315 -0.81 15.02 13.43
CA LYS A 315 -1.82 14.91 14.51
C LYS A 315 -3.08 15.71 14.19
N GLY A 316 -2.94 16.94 13.70
CA GLY A 316 -4.04 17.89 13.55
C GLY A 316 -4.92 17.65 12.32
N VAL A 317 -4.38 16.97 11.31
CA VAL A 317 -5.09 16.67 10.06
C VAL A 317 -5.22 15.17 9.87
N TRP A 318 -4.11 14.46 9.65
CA TRP A 318 -4.14 13.05 9.23
C TRP A 318 -4.81 12.15 10.28
N ALA A 319 -4.25 12.09 11.49
CA ALA A 319 -4.78 11.28 12.57
C ALA A 319 -6.18 11.72 12.99
N LYS A 320 -6.42 13.04 13.11
CA LYS A 320 -7.73 13.57 13.48
C LYS A 320 -8.82 13.17 12.47
N THR A 321 -8.53 13.25 11.17
CA THR A 321 -9.47 12.81 10.13
C THR A 321 -9.73 11.32 10.23
N ALA A 322 -8.68 10.49 10.36
CA ALA A 322 -8.84 9.04 10.49
C ALA A 322 -9.66 8.65 11.73
N ILE A 323 -9.37 9.23 12.90
CA ILE A 323 -10.09 9.00 14.17
C ILE A 323 -11.57 9.38 14.03
N ASN A 324 -11.85 10.59 13.55
CA ASN A 324 -13.22 11.09 13.42
C ASN A 324 -14.02 10.22 12.45
N ASN A 325 -13.44 9.88 11.30
CA ASN A 325 -14.11 9.05 10.31
C ASN A 325 -14.38 7.65 10.85
N THR A 326 -13.41 7.00 11.50
CA THR A 326 -13.61 5.69 12.13
C THR A 326 -14.77 5.71 13.10
N LYS A 327 -14.79 6.69 14.03
CA LYS A 327 -15.85 6.81 15.03
C LYS A 327 -17.23 6.91 14.39
N ILE A 328 -17.38 7.76 13.37
CA ILE A 328 -18.66 7.95 12.69
C ILE A 328 -19.07 6.69 11.91
N TYR A 329 -18.15 6.04 11.20
CA TYR A 329 -18.47 4.81 10.47
C TYR A 329 -18.88 3.66 11.40
N GLU A 330 -18.20 3.50 12.52
CA GLU A 330 -18.56 2.52 13.55
C GLU A 330 -19.91 2.84 14.17
N GLU A 331 -20.17 4.09 14.57
CA GLU A 331 -21.45 4.55 15.13
C GLU A 331 -22.61 4.34 14.15
N VAL A 332 -22.42 4.70 12.88
CA VAL A 332 -23.50 4.69 11.89
C VAL A 332 -23.82 3.29 11.39
N PHE A 333 -22.80 2.47 11.15
CA PHE A 333 -22.96 1.21 10.41
C PHE A 333 -22.62 -0.05 11.21
N HIS A 334 -21.97 0.06 12.38
CA HIS A 334 -21.32 -1.08 13.06
C HIS A 334 -20.41 -1.87 12.10
N CYS A 335 -19.69 -1.15 11.23
CA CYS A 335 -18.92 -1.76 10.14
C CYS A 335 -17.70 -2.53 10.66
N ILE A 336 -17.23 -3.51 9.86
CA ILE A 336 -16.02 -4.28 10.14
C ILE A 336 -14.90 -3.93 9.17
N PRO A 337 -13.62 -4.09 9.56
CA PRO A 337 -13.14 -4.49 10.89
C PRO A 337 -13.25 -3.33 11.90
N SER A 338 -13.29 -3.64 13.20
CA SER A 338 -13.44 -2.66 14.29
C SER A 338 -12.75 -3.13 15.57
N ASP A 339 -12.14 -2.20 16.30
CA ASP A 339 -11.53 -2.50 17.61
C ASP A 339 -12.58 -2.81 18.70
N ASN A 340 -13.87 -2.64 18.42
CA ASN A 340 -14.94 -3.00 19.35
C ASN A 340 -15.29 -4.50 19.36
N ALA A 341 -14.61 -5.33 18.56
CA ALA A 341 -14.83 -6.78 18.48
C ALA A 341 -13.51 -7.54 18.53
N HIS A 342 -13.15 -8.07 19.70
CA HIS A 342 -11.92 -8.83 19.92
C HIS A 342 -12.10 -10.34 19.67
N THR A 343 -13.36 -10.82 19.65
CA THR A 343 -13.71 -12.22 19.36
C THR A 343 -14.80 -12.34 18.29
N PHE A 344 -14.94 -13.52 17.69
CA PHE A 344 -16.06 -13.80 16.78
C PHE A 344 -17.41 -13.71 17.49
N ARG A 345 -17.45 -14.02 18.80
CA ARG A 345 -18.65 -13.89 19.62
C ARG A 345 -19.09 -12.43 19.74
N GLU A 346 -18.16 -11.54 20.05
CA GLU A 346 -18.41 -10.09 20.14
C GLU A 346 -18.78 -9.51 18.78
N LEU A 347 -18.11 -9.94 17.71
CA LEU A 347 -18.44 -9.53 16.35
C LEU A 347 -19.90 -9.87 16.02
N LYS A 348 -20.32 -11.11 16.28
CA LYS A 348 -21.71 -11.53 16.05
C LYS A 348 -22.70 -10.75 16.90
N ALA A 349 -22.36 -10.45 18.15
CA ALA A 349 -23.18 -9.61 19.03
C ALA A 349 -23.33 -8.19 18.48
N LEU A 350 -22.24 -7.57 18.03
CA LEU A 350 -22.22 -6.23 17.44
C LEU A 350 -23.09 -6.14 16.17
N GLN A 351 -23.00 -7.15 15.31
CA GLN A 351 -23.78 -7.22 14.07
C GLN A 351 -25.27 -7.58 14.28
N SER A 352 -25.63 -8.16 15.43
CA SER A 352 -27.02 -8.51 15.75
C SER A 352 -27.87 -7.30 16.17
N VAL A 353 -27.23 -6.22 16.61
CA VAL A 353 -27.90 -4.98 17.02
C VAL A 353 -28.15 -4.11 15.78
N PRO A 354 -29.38 -3.60 15.56
CA PRO A 354 -29.65 -2.66 14.48
C PRO A 354 -28.73 -1.43 14.56
N ASN A 355 -28.03 -1.13 13.46
CA ASN A 355 -27.17 0.05 13.37
C ASN A 355 -27.99 1.33 13.16
N LEU A 356 -27.40 2.50 13.42
CA LEU A 356 -28.07 3.78 13.29
C LEU A 356 -28.58 4.03 11.86
N ALA A 357 -27.84 3.58 10.84
CA ALA A 357 -28.25 3.67 9.44
C ALA A 357 -29.59 3.00 9.14
N SER A 358 -29.91 1.91 9.83
CA SER A 358 -31.19 1.20 9.71
C SER A 358 -32.25 1.70 10.69
N ALA A 359 -31.86 2.05 11.92
CA ALA A 359 -32.79 2.45 12.98
C ALA A 359 -33.26 3.91 12.85
N ASN A 360 -32.39 4.82 12.45
CA ASN A 360 -32.70 6.24 12.25
C ASN A 360 -31.87 6.83 11.08
N PRO A 361 -32.32 6.64 9.83
CA PRO A 361 -31.59 7.09 8.63
C PRO A 361 -31.38 8.61 8.57
N GLU A 362 -32.28 9.41 9.13
CA GLU A 362 -32.15 10.87 9.16
C GLU A 362 -30.98 11.30 10.02
N GLU A 363 -30.86 10.73 11.22
CA GLU A 363 -29.75 11.02 12.12
C GLU A 363 -28.43 10.48 11.57
N ALA A 364 -28.44 9.24 11.06
CA ALA A 364 -27.30 8.68 10.35
C ALA A 364 -26.80 9.61 9.23
N THR A 365 -27.71 10.17 8.43
CA THR A 365 -27.35 11.11 7.36
C THR A 365 -26.72 12.39 7.88
N LYS A 366 -27.13 12.90 9.06
CA LYS A 366 -26.48 14.06 9.68
C LYS A 366 -25.05 13.73 10.13
N ARG A 367 -24.86 12.60 10.82
CA ARG A 367 -23.54 12.14 11.26
C ARG A 367 -22.59 11.94 10.09
N LEU A 368 -23.07 11.36 8.99
CA LEU A 368 -22.27 11.13 7.78
C LEU A 368 -21.81 12.42 7.08
N LYS A 369 -22.49 13.57 7.29
CA LYS A 369 -22.02 14.87 6.76
C LYS A 369 -20.76 15.39 7.46
N GLU A 370 -20.41 14.84 8.62
CA GLU A 370 -19.18 15.17 9.34
C GLU A 370 -17.95 14.40 8.81
N ILE A 371 -18.17 13.33 8.03
CA ILE A 371 -17.10 12.58 7.37
C ILE A 371 -16.37 13.48 6.39
N ARG A 372 -15.04 13.36 6.37
CA ARG A 372 -14.19 14.05 5.41
C ARG A 372 -13.20 13.09 4.78
N GLY A 373 -13.26 12.97 3.45
CA GLY A 373 -12.40 12.04 2.72
C GLY A 373 -12.75 10.58 3.01
N TYR A 374 -11.78 9.70 2.81
CA TYR A 374 -11.95 8.24 2.93
C TYR A 374 -11.13 7.62 4.05
N LEU A 375 -10.17 8.37 4.59
CA LEU A 375 -9.19 7.86 5.56
C LEU A 375 -9.87 7.44 6.87
N VAL A 376 -9.61 6.22 7.32
CA VAL A 376 -10.02 5.67 8.62
C VAL A 376 -8.84 4.98 9.30
N LEU A 377 -8.85 4.87 10.62
CA LEU A 377 -7.86 4.07 11.35
C LEU A 377 -7.92 2.61 10.93
N PHE A 378 -6.75 1.98 10.84
CA PHE A 378 -6.65 0.53 10.75
C PHE A 378 -6.79 -0.08 12.15
N PRO A 379 -7.77 -0.95 12.42
CA PRO A 379 -8.04 -1.47 13.77
C PRO A 379 -6.96 -2.48 14.17
N PHE A 380 -6.36 -2.34 15.35
CA PHE A 380 -5.30 -3.26 15.82
C PHE A 380 -5.83 -4.43 16.64
N PHE A 381 -6.93 -4.22 17.34
CA PHE A 381 -7.54 -5.12 18.31
C PHE A 381 -8.67 -5.96 17.71
N PHE A 382 -9.06 -5.72 16.45
CA PHE A 382 -10.07 -6.53 15.77
C PHE A 382 -9.70 -8.03 15.74
N LEU A 383 -10.49 -8.87 16.39
CA LEU A 383 -10.23 -10.32 16.52
C LEU A 383 -8.84 -10.63 17.12
N CYS A 384 -8.37 -9.85 18.09
CA CYS A 384 -7.07 -10.06 18.73
C CYS A 384 -7.03 -11.28 19.66
N ASP A 385 -8.17 -11.70 20.20
CA ASP A 385 -8.29 -12.86 21.10
C ASP A 385 -8.59 -14.17 20.32
N GLU A 386 -8.61 -14.11 18.98
CA GLU A 386 -8.88 -15.25 18.10
C GLU A 386 -7.62 -15.78 17.41
N LYS A 387 -7.59 -17.09 17.18
CA LYS A 387 -6.56 -17.72 16.35
C LYS A 387 -6.97 -17.66 14.89
N LEU A 388 -6.49 -16.65 14.17
CA LEU A 388 -6.77 -16.42 12.75
C LEU A 388 -5.97 -17.33 11.78
N VAL A 389 -5.14 -18.23 12.30
CA VAL A 389 -4.42 -19.19 11.46
C VAL A 389 -5.36 -20.32 11.00
N PRO A 390 -5.28 -20.76 9.73
CA PRO A 390 -6.02 -21.94 9.29
C PRO A 390 -5.72 -23.15 10.18
N THR A 391 -6.76 -23.84 10.63
CA THR A 391 -6.59 -25.06 11.42
C THR A 391 -6.16 -26.23 10.53
N LEU A 392 -5.41 -27.20 11.09
CA LEU A 392 -4.97 -28.40 10.35
C LEU A 392 -6.10 -29.26 9.78
N TYR A 393 -7.35 -28.98 10.17
CA TYR A 393 -8.54 -29.68 9.67
C TYR A 393 -9.17 -28.99 8.44
N THR A 394 -8.66 -27.83 7.98
CA THR A 394 -9.11 -27.17 6.75
C THR A 394 -8.12 -27.39 5.61
N LYS A 395 -8.57 -27.23 4.35
CA LYS A 395 -7.71 -27.35 3.16
C LYS A 395 -6.54 -26.38 3.24
N GLU A 396 -6.80 -25.18 3.74
CA GLU A 396 -5.83 -24.09 3.92
C GLU A 396 -4.80 -24.39 5.02
N GLY A 397 -5.16 -25.21 6.02
CA GLY A 397 -4.23 -25.65 7.07
C GLY A 397 -3.16 -26.63 6.58
N PHE A 398 -3.43 -27.35 5.48
CA PHE A 398 -2.43 -28.19 4.82
C PHE A 398 -1.52 -27.40 3.88
N LEU A 399 -1.87 -26.14 3.54
CA LEU A 399 -1.05 -25.34 2.66
C LEU A 399 0.21 -24.84 3.38
N PRO A 400 1.37 -24.88 2.72
CA PRO A 400 2.59 -24.31 3.29
C PRO A 400 2.41 -22.84 3.66
N ALA A 401 2.99 -22.42 4.78
CA ALA A 401 2.88 -21.05 5.26
C ALA A 401 3.30 -20.01 4.21
N TYR A 402 4.28 -20.34 3.35
CA TYR A 402 4.77 -19.43 2.31
C TYR A 402 3.72 -19.02 1.27
N VAL A 403 2.59 -19.74 1.18
CA VAL A 403 1.47 -19.38 0.30
C VAL A 403 0.86 -18.04 0.72
N TRP A 404 0.89 -17.75 2.02
CA TRP A 404 0.27 -16.57 2.64
C TRP A 404 1.25 -15.41 2.89
N THR A 405 2.55 -15.61 2.65
CA THR A 405 3.62 -14.69 3.06
C THR A 405 4.46 -14.13 1.95
#